data_AF-A0A1B6LFX1-F1
#
_entry.id   AF-A0A1B6LFX1-F1
#
_cell.length_a   1.000
_cell.length_b   1.000
_cell.length_c   1.000
_cell.angle_alpha   90.00
_cell.angle_beta   90.00
_cell.angle_gamma   90.00
#
_symmetry.space_group_name_H-M   'P 1'
#
loop_
_entity.id
_entity.type
_entity.pdbx_description
1 polymer ?
#
loop_
_entity_poly.entity_id
_entity_poly.type
_entity_poly.pdbx_seq_one_letter_code
_entity_poly.pdbx_strand_id
1 'polypeptide(L)'
;EILDLIIKEASEEEDRPQNSTPVLLDNQVQLASEVLKVLFNLTCKPGVPDEEEDAQLLRLESILKELLLCDTDPASNKEQLQSHVVNLLTTMPGRCHQELMAPLTRDVPKEAEFEGYNMETMAVLVTFLNARLDQNPVMQSLQERLSPIVTVLLECAINHRLLRKYLRWRILPPLRDVHTRPEEGTTLRNKLCRLLTSPVTNVRDLVAELLFVLCKESVSRMIKYTGYGNAAGQFANRGLLAQHQGCQPHGQYSSDSDSETDEYSMYKHGINPVVGCYEPPHPDPTAHMTEEQKEYEAMQLVNMMEKLHRQG
;
A
#
# COMPACT_ATOMS: atom_id res chain seq x y z
N GLU A 1 -12.49 9.77 26.07
CA GLU A 1 -12.09 10.37 27.36
C GLU A 1 -11.03 9.55 28.09
N ILE A 2 -11.27 8.27 28.39
CA ILE A 2 -10.26 7.42 29.07
C ILE A 2 -8.91 7.41 28.35
N LEU A 3 -8.89 7.23 27.01
CA LEU A 3 -7.64 7.25 26.24
C LEU A 3 -6.90 8.60 26.31
N ASP A 4 -7.62 9.71 26.32
CA ASP A 4 -7.06 11.07 26.42
C ASP A 4 -6.45 11.31 27.82
N LEU A 5 -7.10 10.80 28.87
CA LEU A 5 -6.55 10.81 30.23
C LEU A 5 -5.27 9.99 30.34
N ILE A 6 -5.22 8.80 29.73
CA ILE A 6 -4.02 7.94 29.72
C ILE A 6 -2.83 8.66 29.08
N ILE A 7 -3.05 9.35 27.95
CA ILE A 7 -2.00 10.12 27.26
C ILE A 7 -1.53 11.31 28.11
N LYS A 8 -2.47 12.03 28.75
CA LYS A 8 -2.14 13.14 29.65
C LYS A 8 -1.33 12.69 30.86
N GLU A 9 -1.75 11.62 31.54
CA GLU A 9 -0.99 11.04 32.65
C GLU A 9 0.42 10.61 32.22
N ALA A 10 0.57 10.02 31.02
CA ALA A 10 1.88 9.65 30.47
C ALA A 10 2.74 10.86 30.05
N SER A 11 2.15 12.04 29.89
CA SER A 11 2.83 13.29 29.53
C SER A 11 3.18 14.15 30.75
N GLU A 12 2.52 13.92 31.90
CA GLU A 12 2.66 14.69 33.15
C GLU A 12 3.74 14.16 34.10
N GLU A 13 4.46 13.08 33.77
CA GLU A 13 5.59 12.60 34.58
C GLU A 13 6.73 13.65 34.63
N GLU A 14 6.94 14.22 35.82
CA GLU A 14 7.61 15.49 36.16
C GLU A 14 9.09 15.70 35.72
N ASP A 15 9.71 14.80 34.96
CA ASP A 15 11.17 14.83 34.73
C ASP A 15 11.61 14.76 33.25
N ARG A 16 10.72 15.04 32.30
CA ARG A 16 11.05 14.93 30.87
C ARG A 16 11.33 16.28 30.19
N PRO A 17 12.35 16.36 29.31
CA PRO A 17 12.55 17.55 28.48
C PRO A 17 11.32 17.77 27.58
N GLN A 18 10.95 19.04 27.38
CA GLN A 18 9.72 19.52 26.71
C GLN A 18 9.45 18.99 25.27
N ASN A 19 10.31 18.11 24.75
CA ASN A 19 10.27 17.54 23.40
C ASN A 19 10.29 15.98 23.38
N SER A 20 10.11 15.28 24.50
CA SER A 20 10.10 13.80 24.50
C SER A 20 8.71 13.24 24.17
N THR A 21 8.66 12.16 23.38
CA THR A 21 7.45 11.36 23.16
C THR A 21 6.88 10.83 24.49
N PRO A 22 5.55 10.78 24.65
CA PRO A 22 4.94 10.15 25.82
C PRO A 22 5.33 8.67 25.85
N VAL A 23 5.66 8.14 27.04
CA VAL A 23 5.98 6.70 27.21
C VAL A 23 4.89 6.12 28.08
N LEU A 24 4.16 5.15 27.54
CA LEU A 24 3.09 4.44 28.22
C LEU A 24 3.66 3.25 28.99
N LEU A 25 3.33 3.15 30.27
CA LEU A 25 3.68 2.02 31.12
C LEU A 25 2.80 0.79 30.81
N ASP A 26 3.25 -0.40 31.18
CA ASP A 26 2.54 -1.67 30.90
C ASP A 26 1.06 -1.66 31.34
N ASN A 27 0.75 -1.12 32.51
CA ASN A 27 -0.63 -0.98 33.00
C ASN A 27 -1.49 -0.06 32.12
N GLN A 28 -0.92 1.07 31.66
CA GLN A 28 -1.57 2.02 30.78
C GLN A 28 -1.80 1.41 29.39
N VAL A 29 -0.82 0.65 28.87
CA VAL A 29 -0.95 -0.04 27.57
C VAL A 29 -2.03 -1.12 27.63
N GLN A 30 -2.11 -1.89 28.72
CA GLN A 30 -3.16 -2.89 28.90
C GLN A 30 -4.55 -2.25 28.98
N LEU A 31 -4.70 -1.19 29.77
CA LEU A 31 -5.96 -0.45 29.86
C LEU A 31 -6.37 0.16 28.52
N ALA A 32 -5.43 0.84 27.84
CA ALA A 32 -5.67 1.38 26.50
C ALA A 32 -6.07 0.28 25.51
N SER A 33 -5.42 -0.88 25.54
CA SER A 33 -5.74 -2.02 24.69
C SER A 33 -7.17 -2.53 24.91
N GLU A 34 -7.62 -2.66 26.16
CA GLU A 34 -9.00 -3.06 26.45
C GLU A 34 -10.01 -2.01 25.99
N VAL A 35 -9.74 -0.73 26.22
CA VAL A 35 -10.60 0.36 25.74
C VAL A 35 -10.68 0.36 24.21
N LEU A 36 -9.56 0.19 23.50
CA LEU A 36 -9.52 0.11 22.03
C LEU A 36 -10.34 -1.08 21.50
N LYS A 37 -10.26 -2.24 22.15
CA LYS A 37 -11.09 -3.42 21.78
C LYS A 37 -12.58 -3.15 21.96
N VAL A 38 -12.96 -2.50 23.06
CA VAL A 38 -14.36 -2.12 23.32
C VAL A 38 -14.84 -1.13 22.27
N LEU A 39 -14.05 -0.09 21.98
CA LEU A 39 -14.37 0.91 20.95
C LEU A 39 -14.50 0.29 19.56
N PHE A 40 -13.62 -0.66 19.20
CA PHE A 40 -13.71 -1.37 17.93
C PHE A 40 -15.07 -2.07 17.78
N ASN A 41 -15.47 -2.84 18.79
CA ASN A 41 -16.75 -3.55 18.77
C ASN A 41 -17.97 -2.60 18.72
N LEU A 42 -17.86 -1.41 19.33
CA LEU A 42 -18.94 -0.42 19.33
C LEU A 42 -19.06 0.34 18.00
N THR A 43 -17.92 0.62 17.35
CA THR A 43 -17.83 1.40 16.11
C THR A 43 -18.04 0.56 14.84
N CYS A 44 -18.02 -0.77 14.93
CA CYS A 44 -18.37 -1.66 13.81
C CYS A 44 -19.85 -1.57 13.35
N LYS A 45 -20.67 -0.68 13.89
CA LYS A 45 -22.09 -0.59 13.53
C LYS A 45 -22.28 0.09 12.17
N PRO A 46 -23.09 -0.48 11.26
CA PRO A 46 -23.45 0.20 10.02
C PRO A 46 -24.40 1.36 10.30
N GLY A 47 -24.00 2.57 9.92
CA GLY A 47 -24.81 3.78 10.03
C GLY A 47 -24.08 4.99 9.43
N VAL A 48 -24.83 5.97 8.93
CA VAL A 48 -24.26 7.28 8.62
C VAL A 48 -24.20 8.03 9.95
N PRO A 49 -23.02 8.43 10.43
CA PRO A 49 -22.92 9.16 11.68
C PRO A 49 -23.61 10.52 11.58
N ASP A 50 -24.19 10.97 12.68
CA ASP A 50 -24.68 12.34 12.79
C ASP A 50 -23.53 13.36 12.97
N GLU A 51 -23.83 14.66 13.01
CA GLU A 51 -22.80 15.71 13.14
C GLU A 51 -22.03 15.62 14.46
N GLU A 52 -22.66 15.14 15.53
CA GLU A 52 -22.04 15.01 16.86
C GLU A 52 -21.11 13.80 16.91
N GLU A 53 -21.57 12.67 16.38
CA GLU A 53 -20.78 11.45 16.17
C GLU A 53 -19.57 11.74 15.27
N ASP A 54 -19.72 12.54 14.22
CA ASP A 54 -18.61 12.95 13.35
C ASP A 54 -17.52 13.74 14.09
N ALA A 55 -17.91 14.70 14.92
CA ALA A 55 -16.95 15.45 15.74
C ALA A 55 -16.24 14.53 16.76
N GLN A 56 -16.95 13.54 17.32
CA GLN A 56 -16.37 12.55 18.22
C GLN A 56 -15.38 11.62 17.50
N LEU A 57 -15.68 11.19 16.28
CA LEU A 57 -14.82 10.35 15.46
C LEU A 57 -13.53 11.08 15.05
N LEU A 58 -13.62 12.35 14.67
CA LEU A 58 -12.43 13.18 14.39
C LEU A 58 -11.54 13.33 15.63
N ARG A 59 -12.14 13.60 16.80
CA ARG A 59 -11.39 13.68 18.07
C ARG A 59 -10.75 12.33 18.41
N LEU A 60 -11.48 11.23 18.23
CA LEU A 60 -10.95 9.89 18.44
C LEU A 60 -9.76 9.63 17.53
N GLU A 61 -9.82 10.01 16.25
CA GLU A 61 -8.71 9.82 15.33
C GLU A 61 -7.46 10.62 15.72
N SER A 62 -7.61 11.84 16.24
CA SER A 62 -6.48 12.58 16.81
C SER A 62 -5.84 11.84 17.99
N ILE A 63 -6.66 11.24 18.87
CA ILE A 63 -6.15 10.42 19.99
C ILE A 63 -5.44 9.17 19.46
N LEU A 64 -5.97 8.52 18.42
CA LEU A 64 -5.33 7.34 17.81
C LEU A 64 -3.99 7.69 17.17
N LYS A 65 -3.89 8.85 16.52
CA LYS A 65 -2.61 9.39 16.04
C LYS A 65 -1.60 9.51 17.18
N GLU A 66 -1.98 10.13 18.29
CA GLU A 66 -1.09 10.29 19.44
C GLU A 66 -0.65 8.93 20.00
N LEU A 67 -1.57 7.96 20.13
CA LEU A 67 -1.24 6.60 20.57
C LEU A 67 -0.27 5.86 19.63
N LEU A 68 -0.33 6.12 18.31
CA LEU A 68 0.62 5.53 17.35
C LEU A 68 2.05 6.08 17.53
N LEU A 69 2.16 7.34 17.95
CA LEU A 69 3.43 8.05 18.15
C LEU A 69 4.04 7.82 19.53
N CYS A 70 3.25 7.36 20.51
CA CYS A 70 3.74 7.04 21.84
C CYS A 70 4.75 5.88 21.83
N ASP A 71 5.71 5.96 22.73
CA ASP A 71 6.59 4.84 23.07
C ASP A 71 5.96 4.03 24.22
N THR A 72 6.40 2.78 24.39
CA THR A 72 5.88 1.90 25.44
C THR A 72 7.02 1.29 26.24
N ASP A 73 6.80 1.10 27.54
CA ASP A 73 7.68 0.32 28.42
C ASP A 73 6.90 -0.86 29.02
N PRO A 74 7.16 -2.12 28.61
CA PRO A 74 8.24 -2.56 27.72
C PRO A 74 7.96 -2.28 26.23
N ALA A 75 9.04 -2.12 25.43
CA ALA A 75 8.96 -1.85 23.99
C ALA A 75 8.27 -2.98 23.18
N SER A 76 8.18 -4.19 23.73
CA SER A 76 7.45 -5.31 23.12
C SER A 76 5.96 -5.02 22.94
N ASN A 77 5.38 -4.18 23.79
CA ASN A 77 3.95 -3.89 23.77
C ASN A 77 3.57 -2.90 22.67
N LYS A 78 4.54 -2.18 22.09
CA LYS A 78 4.31 -1.18 21.05
C LYS A 78 3.61 -1.77 19.83
N GLU A 79 4.06 -2.92 19.34
CA GLU A 79 3.45 -3.59 18.19
C GLU A 79 2.00 -4.03 18.48
N GLN A 80 1.72 -4.48 19.71
CA GLN A 80 0.38 -4.86 20.12
C GLN A 80 -0.56 -3.66 20.18
N LEU A 81 -0.11 -2.56 20.80
CA LEU A 81 -0.87 -1.31 20.86
C LEU A 81 -1.17 -0.78 19.45
N GLN A 82 -0.15 -0.72 18.59
CA GLN A 82 -0.32 -0.34 17.18
C GLN A 82 -1.33 -1.23 16.46
N SER A 83 -1.33 -2.55 16.73
CA SER A 83 -2.31 -3.48 16.17
C SER A 83 -3.74 -3.14 16.57
N HIS A 84 -3.98 -2.81 17.84
CA HIS A 84 -5.31 -2.43 18.32
C HIS A 84 -5.77 -1.08 17.77
N VAL A 85 -4.84 -0.11 17.68
CA VAL A 85 -5.13 1.19 17.05
C VAL A 85 -5.46 1.03 15.57
N VAL A 86 -4.67 0.28 14.80
CA VAL A 86 -4.92 0.00 13.37
C VAL A 86 -6.27 -0.68 13.17
N ASN A 87 -6.63 -1.67 14.00
CA ASN A 87 -7.94 -2.29 13.92
C ASN A 87 -9.06 -1.26 14.11
N LEU A 88 -8.95 -0.37 15.09
CA LEU A 88 -9.93 0.68 15.31
C LEU A 88 -9.96 1.70 14.16
N LEU A 89 -8.83 2.02 13.54
CA LEU A 89 -8.80 2.89 12.36
C LEU A 89 -9.59 2.30 11.17
N THR A 90 -9.75 0.97 11.07
CA THR A 90 -10.56 0.36 10.00
C THR A 90 -12.06 0.66 10.12
N THR A 91 -12.54 1.06 11.30
CA THR A 91 -13.95 1.41 11.52
C THR A 91 -14.20 2.92 11.36
N MET A 92 -13.14 3.72 11.23
CA MET A 92 -13.27 5.17 11.07
C MET A 92 -13.70 5.52 9.64
N PRO A 93 -14.60 6.50 9.45
CA PRO A 93 -14.93 6.99 8.13
C PRO A 93 -13.70 7.59 7.43
N GLY A 94 -13.52 7.28 6.15
CA GLY A 94 -12.32 7.67 5.40
C GLY A 94 -12.01 9.18 5.34
N ARG A 95 -12.99 10.05 5.64
CA ARG A 95 -12.80 11.52 5.75
C ARG A 95 -11.98 11.94 6.99
N CYS A 96 -12.01 11.13 8.04
CA CYS A 96 -11.37 11.45 9.32
C CYS A 96 -9.85 11.24 9.26
N HIS A 97 -9.38 10.40 8.32
CA HIS A 97 -7.95 10.10 8.08
C HIS A 97 -7.08 11.32 7.75
N GLN A 98 -7.68 12.47 7.46
CA GLN A 98 -6.96 13.74 7.38
C GLN A 98 -6.21 14.06 8.68
N GLU A 99 -6.78 13.69 9.84
CA GLU A 99 -6.20 13.97 11.17
C GLU A 99 -4.89 13.22 11.44
N LEU A 100 -4.59 12.16 10.68
CA LEU A 100 -3.32 11.45 10.71
C LEU A 100 -2.15 12.30 10.19
N MET A 101 -2.46 13.33 9.41
CA MET A 101 -1.52 14.37 8.98
C MET A 101 -1.59 15.55 9.94
N ALA A 102 -0.45 16.17 10.23
CA ALA A 102 -0.41 17.43 10.95
C ALA A 102 0.23 18.53 10.08
N PRO A 103 -0.25 19.78 10.15
CA PRO A 103 0.51 20.93 9.64
C PRO A 103 1.92 20.93 10.23
N LEU A 104 2.91 21.37 9.45
CA LEU A 104 4.29 21.41 9.93
C LEU A 104 4.44 22.47 11.03
N THR A 105 4.55 22.06 12.28
CA THR A 105 4.79 22.93 13.43
C THR A 105 6.05 22.49 14.19
N ARG A 106 7.21 23.09 13.83
CA ARG A 106 8.56 22.97 14.44
C ARG A 106 9.28 21.62 14.30
N ASP A 107 10.62 21.68 14.18
CA ASP A 107 11.67 20.63 14.15
C ASP A 107 11.23 19.16 13.96
N VAL A 108 10.44 18.87 12.94
CA VAL A 108 10.18 17.49 12.50
C VAL A 108 11.41 17.00 11.70
N PRO A 109 11.85 15.74 11.84
CA PRO A 109 12.89 15.17 10.99
C PRO A 109 12.55 15.39 9.51
N LYS A 110 13.52 15.80 8.69
CA LYS A 110 13.32 16.08 7.25
C LYS A 110 12.76 14.88 6.50
N GLU A 111 12.99 13.68 7.01
CA GLU A 111 12.49 12.42 6.45
C GLU A 111 10.98 12.23 6.61
N ALA A 112 10.36 12.91 7.59
CA ALA A 112 8.93 12.86 7.88
C ALA A 112 8.16 14.08 7.32
N GLU A 113 8.86 15.05 6.72
CA GLU A 113 8.24 16.17 6.01
C GLU A 113 7.84 15.75 4.58
N PHE A 114 6.58 16.01 4.19
CA PHE A 114 6.13 15.82 2.82
C PHE A 114 5.12 16.89 2.39
N GLU A 115 5.43 17.64 1.33
CA GLU A 115 4.60 18.73 0.78
C GLU A 115 4.08 19.71 1.87
N GLY A 116 4.88 20.01 2.91
CA GLY A 116 4.54 20.96 3.98
C GLY A 116 3.70 20.38 5.14
N TYR A 117 3.58 19.06 5.23
CA TYR A 117 2.88 18.35 6.32
C TYR A 117 3.83 17.37 7.03
N ASN A 118 3.57 17.14 8.31
CA ASN A 118 4.19 16.06 9.08
C ASN A 118 3.48 14.72 8.74
N MET A 119 4.26 13.75 8.27
CA MET A 119 3.85 12.40 7.90
C MET A 119 4.40 11.30 8.84
N GLU A 120 4.86 11.66 10.04
CA GLU A 120 5.43 10.71 11.01
C GLU A 120 4.47 9.56 11.34
N THR A 121 3.20 9.85 11.61
CA THR A 121 2.15 8.84 11.82
C THR A 121 2.05 7.87 10.65
N MET A 122 2.08 8.39 9.42
CA MET A 122 2.04 7.57 8.21
C MET A 122 3.32 6.76 8.02
N ALA A 123 4.48 7.31 8.40
CA ALA A 123 5.74 6.58 8.41
C ALA A 123 5.69 5.40 9.39
N VAL A 124 5.09 5.59 10.58
CA VAL A 124 4.87 4.54 11.57
C VAL A 124 3.97 3.44 11.00
N LEU A 125 2.84 3.80 10.38
CA LEU A 125 1.93 2.82 9.75
C LEU A 125 2.60 2.02 8.63
N VAL A 126 3.40 2.67 7.77
CA VAL A 126 4.15 1.99 6.71
C VAL A 126 5.23 1.08 7.29
N THR A 127 5.90 1.51 8.36
CA THR A 127 6.91 0.70 9.06
C THR A 127 6.28 -0.50 9.75
N PHE A 128 5.11 -0.32 10.37
CA PHE A 128 4.31 -1.38 10.96
C PHE A 128 3.88 -2.41 9.91
N LEU A 129 3.38 -1.98 8.74
CA LEU A 129 3.11 -2.88 7.62
C LEU A 129 4.37 -3.67 7.21
N ASN A 130 5.50 -2.99 7.06
CA ASN A 130 6.75 -3.65 6.65
C ASN A 130 7.20 -4.70 7.69
N ALA A 131 7.13 -4.38 8.99
CA ALA A 131 7.44 -5.32 10.06
C ALA A 131 6.52 -6.55 10.04
N ARG A 132 5.22 -6.35 9.81
CA ARG A 132 4.24 -7.45 9.68
C ARG A 132 4.48 -8.33 8.45
N LEU A 133 5.05 -7.78 7.38
CA LEU A 133 5.45 -8.52 6.17
C LEU A 133 6.78 -9.28 6.34
N ASP A 134 7.66 -8.82 7.22
CA ASP A 134 8.96 -9.46 7.51
C ASP A 134 8.83 -10.68 8.42
N GLN A 135 7.80 -10.71 9.25
CA GLN A 135 7.41 -11.91 9.98
C GLN A 135 6.95 -12.97 8.95
N ASN A 136 7.35 -14.23 9.11
CA ASN A 136 6.83 -15.36 8.31
C ASN A 136 5.60 -15.97 9.03
N PRO A 137 4.37 -15.46 8.83
CA PRO A 137 3.18 -16.01 9.45
C PRO A 137 2.84 -17.40 8.92
N VAL A 138 2.20 -18.20 9.77
CA VAL A 138 1.32 -19.27 9.30
C VAL A 138 0.24 -18.63 8.43
N MET A 139 0.02 -19.17 7.22
CA MET A 139 -0.88 -18.59 6.21
C MET A 139 -2.29 -18.22 6.74
N GLN A 140 -2.81 -18.99 7.70
CA GLN A 140 -4.12 -18.77 8.33
C GLN A 140 -4.21 -17.42 9.06
N SER A 141 -3.11 -16.94 9.63
CA SER A 141 -3.04 -15.65 10.33
C SER A 141 -2.70 -14.47 9.43
N LEU A 142 -2.38 -14.71 8.15
CA LEU A 142 -1.94 -13.66 7.24
C LEU A 142 -3.04 -12.62 7.00
N GLN A 143 -4.28 -13.08 6.86
CA GLN A 143 -5.44 -12.21 6.65
C GLN A 143 -5.68 -11.30 7.85
N GLU A 144 -5.84 -11.87 9.05
CA GLU A 144 -6.10 -11.10 10.28
C GLU A 144 -4.98 -10.09 10.58
N ARG A 145 -3.75 -10.43 10.21
CA ARG A 145 -2.57 -9.60 10.46
C ARG A 145 -2.41 -8.44 9.47
N LEU A 146 -2.64 -8.69 8.18
CA LEU A 146 -2.36 -7.71 7.13
C LEU A 146 -3.59 -6.93 6.69
N SER A 147 -4.77 -7.55 6.68
CA SER A 147 -5.98 -6.87 6.19
C SER A 147 -6.24 -5.55 6.89
N PRO A 148 -6.20 -5.42 8.23
CA PRO A 148 -6.48 -4.15 8.88
C PRO A 148 -5.56 -3.01 8.44
N ILE A 149 -4.24 -3.24 8.42
CA ILE A 149 -3.28 -2.21 8.04
C ILE A 149 -3.37 -1.85 6.56
N VAL A 150 -3.55 -2.84 5.67
CA VAL A 150 -3.69 -2.56 4.24
C VAL A 150 -4.99 -1.81 3.96
N THR A 151 -6.08 -2.13 4.66
CA THR A 151 -7.37 -1.41 4.56
C THR A 151 -7.22 0.06 4.98
N VAL A 152 -6.59 0.36 6.12
CA VAL A 152 -6.37 1.74 6.56
C VAL A 152 -5.55 2.53 5.53
N LEU A 153 -4.47 1.94 5.02
CA LEU A 153 -3.64 2.60 3.99
C LEU A 153 -4.40 2.82 2.67
N LEU A 154 -5.28 1.87 2.30
CA LEU A 154 -6.13 1.99 1.12
C LEU A 154 -7.14 3.13 1.29
N GLU A 155 -7.87 3.19 2.41
CA GLU A 155 -8.82 4.25 2.70
C GLU A 155 -8.14 5.63 2.75
N CYS A 156 -6.97 5.72 3.38
CA CYS A 156 -6.14 6.93 3.34
C CYS A 156 -5.80 7.35 1.91
N ALA A 157 -5.42 6.38 1.06
CA ALA A 157 -5.04 6.63 -0.32
C ALA A 157 -6.25 6.99 -1.20
N ILE A 158 -7.43 6.45 -0.96
CA ILE A 158 -8.64 6.79 -1.71
C ILE A 158 -9.07 8.22 -1.38
N ASN A 159 -9.24 8.52 -0.09
CA ASN A 159 -9.89 9.74 0.38
C ASN A 159 -8.99 10.97 0.37
N HIS A 160 -7.68 10.82 0.58
CA HIS A 160 -6.76 11.97 0.71
C HIS A 160 -5.63 11.95 -0.32
N ARG A 161 -5.60 12.97 -1.19
CA ARG A 161 -4.59 13.11 -2.25
C ARG A 161 -3.15 13.17 -1.72
N LEU A 162 -2.92 13.87 -0.62
CA LEU A 162 -1.58 14.01 -0.02
C LEU A 162 -1.09 12.69 0.56
N LEU A 163 -1.94 11.97 1.32
CA LEU A 163 -1.63 10.62 1.81
C LEU A 163 -1.34 9.66 0.66
N ARG A 164 -2.17 9.68 -0.40
CA ARG A 164 -1.93 8.86 -1.60
C ARG A 164 -0.56 9.13 -2.22
N LYS A 165 -0.16 10.40 -2.37
CA LYS A 165 1.17 10.77 -2.89
C LYS A 165 2.30 10.29 -1.99
N TYR A 166 2.18 10.49 -0.68
CA TYR A 166 3.17 10.05 0.30
C TYR A 166 3.33 8.52 0.28
N LEU A 167 2.23 7.78 0.36
CA LEU A 167 2.22 6.32 0.26
C LEU A 167 2.80 5.84 -1.08
N ARG A 168 2.46 6.53 -2.18
CA ARG A 168 3.00 6.24 -3.50
C ARG A 168 4.51 6.46 -3.57
N TRP A 169 5.04 7.46 -2.88
CA TRP A 169 6.47 7.73 -2.77
C TRP A 169 7.21 6.68 -1.93
N ARG A 170 6.62 6.25 -0.81
CA ARG A 170 7.19 5.24 0.09
C ARG A 170 7.12 3.80 -0.45
N ILE A 171 5.98 3.42 -1.03
CA ILE A 171 5.70 2.03 -1.45
C ILE A 171 6.22 1.74 -2.86
N LEU A 172 6.03 2.66 -3.81
CA LEU A 172 6.37 2.46 -5.23
C LEU A 172 7.38 3.50 -5.74
N PRO A 173 8.51 3.77 -5.07
CA PRO A 173 9.42 4.84 -5.48
C PRO A 173 9.81 4.73 -6.98
N PRO A 174 10.17 5.85 -7.64
CA PRO A 174 10.56 5.84 -9.05
C PRO A 174 11.57 4.73 -9.35
N LEU A 175 11.31 3.96 -10.41
CA LEU A 175 12.03 2.72 -10.71
C LEU A 175 13.50 3.00 -11.04
N ARG A 176 14.42 2.52 -10.22
CA ARG A 176 15.86 2.55 -10.53
C ARG A 176 16.35 1.21 -11.04
N ASP A 177 15.90 0.14 -10.39
CA ASP A 177 16.17 -1.23 -10.81
C ASP A 177 15.05 -1.74 -11.71
N VAL A 178 15.44 -2.08 -12.94
CA VAL A 178 14.58 -2.65 -13.99
C VAL A 178 15.00 -4.06 -14.36
N HIS A 179 16.08 -4.61 -13.78
CA HIS A 179 16.62 -5.92 -14.16
C HIS A 179 16.08 -7.05 -13.29
N THR A 180 15.75 -6.77 -12.02
CA THR A 180 15.14 -7.74 -11.12
C THR A 180 13.63 -7.80 -11.30
N ARG A 181 13.03 -8.96 -11.03
CA ARG A 181 11.57 -9.10 -11.10
C ARG A 181 10.90 -8.28 -9.99
N PRO A 182 9.69 -7.73 -10.24
CA PRO A 182 8.98 -6.94 -9.24
C PRO A 182 8.77 -7.65 -7.90
N GLU A 183 8.57 -8.96 -7.87
CA GLU A 183 8.39 -9.78 -6.66
C GLU A 183 9.70 -10.23 -5.98
N GLU A 184 10.85 -10.04 -6.64
CA GLU A 184 12.18 -10.40 -6.14
C GLU A 184 12.82 -9.22 -5.41
N GLY A 185 13.26 -9.45 -4.16
CA GLY A 185 13.89 -8.44 -3.31
C GLY A 185 13.22 -8.24 -1.96
N THR A 186 13.76 -7.28 -1.21
CA THR A 186 13.42 -7.00 0.20
C THR A 186 12.72 -5.66 0.40
N THR A 187 12.51 -4.88 -0.67
CA THR A 187 11.77 -3.61 -0.55
C THR A 187 10.29 -3.86 -0.30
N LEU A 188 9.59 -2.85 0.21
CA LEU A 188 8.14 -2.93 0.44
C LEU A 188 7.37 -3.22 -0.86
N ARG A 189 7.79 -2.62 -1.99
CA ARG A 189 7.28 -2.96 -3.33
C ARG A 189 7.36 -4.45 -3.59
N ASN A 190 8.53 -5.05 -3.38
CA ASN A 190 8.75 -6.46 -3.70
C ASN A 190 7.89 -7.38 -2.84
N LYS A 191 7.82 -7.10 -1.52
CA LYS A 191 7.00 -7.86 -0.58
C LYS A 191 5.51 -7.80 -0.96
N LEU A 192 4.99 -6.64 -1.34
CA LEU A 192 3.61 -6.49 -1.80
C LEU A 192 3.37 -7.15 -3.16
N CYS A 193 4.31 -7.05 -4.11
CA CYS A 193 4.20 -7.73 -5.40
C CYS A 193 4.12 -9.26 -5.23
N ARG A 194 4.86 -9.83 -4.27
CA ARG A 194 4.78 -11.25 -3.93
C ARG A 194 3.40 -11.66 -3.41
N LEU A 195 2.69 -10.76 -2.72
CA LEU A 195 1.33 -11.03 -2.24
C LEU A 195 0.29 -11.04 -3.36
N LEU A 196 0.57 -10.45 -4.53
CA LEU A 196 -0.34 -10.48 -5.69
C LEU A 196 -0.55 -11.89 -6.27
N THR A 197 0.37 -12.81 -5.99
CA THR A 197 0.28 -14.22 -6.37
C THR A 197 -0.01 -15.14 -5.18
N SER A 198 -0.35 -14.56 -4.02
CA SER A 198 -0.73 -15.32 -2.83
C SER A 198 -2.03 -16.12 -3.06
N PRO A 199 -2.13 -17.36 -2.55
CA PRO A 199 -3.36 -18.14 -2.57
C PRO A 199 -4.44 -17.58 -1.62
N VAL A 200 -4.09 -16.69 -0.68
CA VAL A 200 -5.06 -16.02 0.21
C VAL A 200 -5.71 -14.87 -0.55
N THR A 201 -6.84 -15.15 -1.20
CA THR A 201 -7.52 -14.21 -2.12
C THR A 201 -7.85 -12.87 -1.48
N ASN A 202 -8.33 -12.87 -0.23
CA ASN A 202 -8.70 -11.63 0.48
C ASN A 202 -7.51 -10.67 0.62
N VAL A 203 -6.33 -11.18 0.98
CA VAL A 203 -5.11 -10.37 1.11
C VAL A 203 -4.60 -9.95 -0.26
N ARG A 204 -4.59 -10.87 -1.22
CA ARG A 204 -4.19 -10.62 -2.61
C ARG A 204 -5.00 -9.46 -3.21
N ASP A 205 -6.32 -9.54 -3.12
CA ASP A 205 -7.24 -8.60 -3.74
C ASP A 205 -7.13 -7.21 -3.09
N LEU A 206 -6.99 -7.18 -1.76
CA LEU A 206 -6.79 -5.93 -1.00
C LEU A 206 -5.44 -5.25 -1.32
N VAL A 207 -4.35 -6.02 -1.42
CA VAL A 207 -3.03 -5.49 -1.83
C VAL A 207 -3.07 -5.00 -3.27
N ALA A 208 -3.72 -5.76 -4.17
CA ALA A 208 -3.87 -5.37 -5.56
C ALA A 208 -4.66 -4.07 -5.72
N GLU A 209 -5.72 -3.89 -4.92
CA GLU A 209 -6.49 -2.66 -4.87
C GLU A 209 -5.67 -1.48 -4.36
N LEU A 210 -4.93 -1.63 -3.26
CA LEU A 210 -4.01 -0.60 -2.76
C LEU A 210 -3.01 -0.19 -3.84
N LEU A 211 -2.32 -1.14 -4.48
CA LEU A 211 -1.34 -0.84 -5.52
C LEU A 211 -1.99 -0.14 -6.73
N PHE A 212 -3.20 -0.52 -7.11
CA PHE A 212 -3.92 0.09 -8.21
C PHE A 212 -4.32 1.55 -7.92
N VAL A 213 -4.84 1.83 -6.72
CA VAL A 213 -5.14 3.20 -6.26
C VAL A 213 -3.87 4.07 -6.22
N LEU A 214 -2.76 3.54 -5.70
CA LEU A 214 -1.46 4.23 -5.72
C LEU A 214 -0.98 4.50 -7.17
N CYS A 215 -1.30 3.62 -8.11
CA CYS A 215 -1.05 3.80 -9.54
C CYS A 215 -2.05 4.74 -10.24
N LYS A 216 -2.88 5.47 -9.49
CA LYS A 216 -3.95 6.33 -10.00
C LYS A 216 -4.94 5.56 -10.88
N GLU A 217 -5.20 4.31 -10.53
CA GLU A 217 -6.10 3.39 -11.25
C GLU A 217 -5.74 3.24 -12.75
N SER A 218 -4.46 3.38 -13.07
CA SER A 218 -3.94 3.21 -14.43
C SER A 218 -3.32 1.83 -14.59
N VAL A 219 -3.89 1.03 -15.50
CA VAL A 219 -3.39 -0.29 -15.87
C VAL A 219 -1.93 -0.20 -16.33
N SER A 220 -1.60 0.75 -17.20
CA SER A 220 -0.23 0.93 -17.71
C SER A 220 0.77 1.25 -16.58
N ARG A 221 0.37 2.09 -15.61
CA ARG A 221 1.23 2.37 -14.45
C ARG A 221 1.37 1.15 -13.54
N MET A 222 0.29 0.41 -13.28
CA MET A 222 0.37 -0.80 -12.47
C MET A 222 1.31 -1.83 -13.11
N ILE A 223 1.16 -2.11 -14.41
CA ILE A 223 2.04 -3.02 -15.16
C ILE A 223 3.51 -2.60 -15.04
N LYS A 224 3.81 -1.30 -15.15
CA LYS A 224 5.18 -0.78 -14.99
C LYS A 224 5.81 -1.15 -13.63
N TYR A 225 5.04 -1.15 -12.54
CA TYR A 225 5.57 -1.38 -11.18
C TYR A 225 5.47 -2.84 -10.72
N THR A 226 4.51 -3.61 -11.21
CA THR A 226 4.23 -4.96 -10.73
C THR A 226 4.49 -6.04 -11.76
N GLY A 227 4.59 -5.71 -13.05
CA GLY A 227 4.48 -6.68 -14.13
C GLY A 227 3.03 -7.14 -14.33
N TYR A 228 2.66 -7.43 -15.59
CA TYR A 228 1.31 -7.88 -15.93
C TYR A 228 1.03 -9.26 -15.35
N GLY A 229 2.00 -10.18 -15.28
CA GLY A 229 1.82 -11.51 -14.73
C GLY A 229 1.32 -11.48 -13.27
N ASN A 230 1.92 -10.63 -12.43
CA ASN A 230 1.49 -10.46 -11.05
C ASN A 230 0.13 -9.75 -10.93
N ALA A 231 -0.17 -8.78 -11.80
CA ALA A 231 -1.41 -7.99 -11.75
C ALA A 231 -2.59 -8.61 -12.51
N ALA A 232 -2.39 -9.66 -13.28
CA ALA A 232 -3.40 -10.25 -14.17
C ALA A 232 -4.69 -10.64 -13.44
N GLY A 233 -4.58 -11.19 -12.22
CA GLY A 233 -5.74 -11.54 -11.39
C GLY A 233 -6.62 -10.33 -11.05
N GLN A 234 -6.00 -9.19 -10.75
CA GLN A 234 -6.72 -7.95 -10.46
C GLN A 234 -7.42 -7.40 -11.70
N PHE A 235 -6.75 -7.44 -12.85
CA PHE A 235 -7.34 -6.99 -14.11
C PHE A 235 -8.49 -7.91 -14.54
N ALA A 236 -8.37 -9.22 -14.32
CA ALA A 236 -9.46 -10.17 -14.55
C ALA A 236 -10.68 -9.85 -13.69
N ASN A 237 -10.48 -9.68 -12.38
CA ASN A 237 -11.55 -9.40 -11.42
C ASN A 237 -12.28 -8.08 -11.72
N ARG A 238 -11.56 -7.07 -12.23
CA ARG A 238 -12.13 -5.77 -12.62
C ARG A 238 -12.64 -5.70 -14.07
N GLY A 239 -12.55 -6.79 -14.83
CA GLY A 239 -12.96 -6.80 -16.24
C GLY A 239 -12.07 -5.97 -17.18
N LEU A 240 -10.83 -5.68 -16.76
CA LEU A 240 -9.87 -4.81 -17.45
C LEU A 240 -8.93 -5.57 -18.42
N LEU A 241 -9.14 -6.87 -18.63
CA LEU A 241 -8.31 -7.70 -19.52
C LEU A 241 -8.48 -7.34 -20.99
N ALA A 242 -9.71 -7.00 -21.40
CA ALA A 242 -9.97 -6.34 -22.65
C ALA A 242 -9.89 -4.84 -22.37
N GLN A 243 -8.86 -4.15 -22.89
CA GLN A 243 -8.88 -2.68 -22.96
C GLN A 243 -10.28 -2.25 -23.45
N HIS A 244 -10.82 -1.15 -22.91
CA HIS A 244 -12.10 -0.48 -23.25
C HIS A 244 -13.25 -0.52 -22.22
N GLN A 245 -13.03 -0.84 -20.94
CA GLN A 245 -14.00 -0.46 -19.89
C GLN A 245 -13.31 0.35 -18.80
N GLY A 246 -13.58 1.66 -18.77
CA GLY A 246 -13.18 2.52 -17.67
C GLY A 246 -14.04 2.20 -16.45
N CYS A 247 -13.44 1.68 -15.39
CA CYS A 247 -14.06 1.73 -14.08
C CYS A 247 -14.22 3.20 -13.67
N GLN A 248 -15.32 3.53 -12.98
CA GLN A 248 -15.45 4.82 -12.33
C GLN A 248 -14.32 4.94 -11.29
N PRO A 249 -13.42 5.93 -11.41
CA PRO A 249 -12.32 6.07 -10.47
C PRO A 249 -12.84 6.41 -9.07
N HIS A 250 -12.19 5.89 -8.03
CA HIS A 250 -12.57 6.18 -6.64
C HIS A 250 -12.35 7.66 -6.26
N GLY A 251 -11.53 8.40 -7.01
CA GLY A 251 -11.25 9.80 -6.71
C GLY A 251 -10.67 10.59 -7.87
N GLN A 252 -10.39 11.87 -7.62
CA GLN A 252 -9.79 12.76 -8.61
C GLN A 252 -8.28 12.52 -8.75
N TYR A 253 -7.84 12.19 -9.96
CA TYR A 253 -6.44 11.93 -10.28
C TYR A 253 -5.87 13.05 -11.16
N SER A 254 -4.74 13.63 -10.76
CA SER A 254 -3.97 14.56 -11.60
C SER A 254 -3.12 13.79 -12.62
N SER A 255 -2.96 14.35 -13.83
CA SER A 255 -2.09 13.82 -14.89
C SER A 255 -0.60 13.90 -14.55
N ASP A 256 -0.18 14.87 -13.73
CA ASP A 256 1.16 15.48 -13.79
C ASP A 256 2.23 14.78 -12.93
N SER A 257 2.38 13.46 -13.06
CA SER A 257 3.44 12.76 -12.33
C SER A 257 4.20 11.82 -13.24
N ASP A 258 5.23 12.39 -13.86
CA ASP A 258 6.24 11.66 -14.60
C ASP A 258 7.09 10.89 -13.61
N SER A 259 6.82 9.59 -13.51
CA SER A 259 7.61 8.65 -12.72
C SER A 259 8.71 7.98 -13.55
N GLU A 260 8.98 8.52 -14.74
CA GLU A 260 10.03 8.03 -15.62
C GLU A 260 11.37 8.54 -15.10
N THR A 261 12.20 7.59 -14.71
CA THR A 261 13.60 7.82 -14.35
C THR A 261 14.45 7.67 -15.61
N ASP A 262 15.67 8.20 -15.58
CA ASP A 262 16.60 8.06 -16.69
C ASP A 262 16.91 6.57 -16.96
N GLU A 263 17.09 5.77 -15.90
CA GLU A 263 17.33 4.34 -16.01
C GLU A 263 16.16 3.60 -16.67
N TYR A 264 14.92 3.89 -16.25
CA TYR A 264 13.74 3.27 -16.85
C TYR A 264 13.60 3.66 -18.33
N SER A 265 13.85 4.92 -18.67
CA SER A 265 13.75 5.42 -20.05
C SER A 265 14.75 4.74 -20.98
N MET A 266 15.97 4.45 -20.50
CA MET A 266 16.99 3.74 -21.28
C MET A 266 16.56 2.32 -21.64
N TYR A 267 16.00 1.58 -20.69
CA TYR A 267 15.65 0.16 -20.87
C TYR A 267 14.20 -0.10 -21.28
N LYS A 268 13.36 0.94 -21.36
CA LYS A 268 11.91 0.85 -21.65
C LYS A 268 11.56 -0.05 -22.84
N HIS A 269 12.39 -0.07 -23.87
CA HIS A 269 12.19 -0.86 -25.09
C HIS A 269 12.45 -2.36 -24.90
N GLY A 270 13.25 -2.76 -23.91
CA GLY A 270 13.59 -4.16 -23.61
C GLY A 270 12.89 -4.71 -22.36
N ILE A 271 11.99 -3.95 -21.73
CA ILE A 271 11.21 -4.43 -20.58
C ILE A 271 10.08 -5.31 -21.09
N ASN A 272 10.05 -6.57 -20.65
CA ASN A 272 8.94 -7.46 -20.91
C ASN A 272 7.76 -7.06 -20.00
N PRO A 273 6.60 -6.62 -20.54
CA PRO A 273 5.47 -6.19 -19.72
C PRO A 273 4.86 -7.32 -18.89
N VAL A 274 5.03 -8.59 -19.29
CA VAL A 274 4.54 -9.75 -18.54
C VAL A 274 5.33 -9.93 -17.26
N VAL A 275 6.66 -9.93 -17.37
CA VAL A 275 7.56 -10.18 -16.23
C VAL A 275 7.82 -8.89 -15.44
N GLY A 276 7.70 -7.71 -16.07
CA GLY A 276 7.97 -6.41 -15.45
C GLY A 276 9.46 -6.11 -15.24
N CYS A 277 10.35 -6.83 -15.92
CA CYS A 277 11.80 -6.60 -15.88
C CYS A 277 12.39 -6.62 -17.31
N TYR A 278 13.61 -6.08 -17.43
CA TYR A 278 14.38 -6.06 -18.65
C TYR A 278 14.86 -7.47 -19.00
N GLU A 279 14.51 -7.93 -20.18
CA GLU A 279 15.04 -9.15 -20.75
C GLU A 279 16.05 -8.77 -21.84
N PRO A 280 17.29 -9.27 -21.77
CA PRO A 280 18.23 -9.05 -22.85
C PRO A 280 17.63 -9.60 -24.15
N PRO A 281 17.89 -8.94 -25.30
CA PRO A 281 17.37 -9.40 -26.58
C PRO A 281 17.79 -10.85 -26.79
N HIS A 282 16.80 -11.71 -27.03
CA HIS A 282 17.07 -13.11 -27.30
C HIS A 282 17.87 -13.21 -28.60
N PRO A 283 18.78 -14.20 -28.73
CA PRO A 283 19.42 -14.49 -30.00
C PRO A 283 18.35 -14.71 -31.07
N ASP A 284 18.56 -14.20 -32.28
CA ASP A 284 17.62 -14.41 -33.38
C ASP A 284 17.36 -15.92 -33.55
N PRO A 285 16.12 -16.40 -33.36
CA PRO A 285 15.81 -17.83 -33.41
C PRO A 285 16.08 -18.44 -34.79
N THR A 286 16.19 -17.59 -35.82
CA THR A 286 16.50 -17.97 -37.21
C THR A 286 17.98 -17.83 -37.56
N ALA A 287 18.86 -17.46 -36.62
CA ALA A 287 20.29 -17.27 -36.88
C ALA A 287 21.01 -18.55 -37.33
N HIS A 288 20.43 -19.72 -37.02
CA HIS A 288 20.94 -21.03 -37.43
C HIS A 288 20.25 -21.60 -38.68
N MET A 289 19.26 -20.91 -39.24
CA MET A 289 18.45 -21.38 -40.36
C MET A 289 18.96 -20.81 -41.69
N THR A 290 18.89 -21.62 -42.75
CA THR A 290 19.13 -21.15 -44.12
C THR A 290 17.96 -20.31 -44.62
N GLU A 291 18.17 -19.49 -45.65
CA GLU A 291 17.13 -18.62 -46.21
C GLU A 291 15.90 -19.41 -46.70
N GLU A 292 16.12 -20.58 -47.33
CA GLU A 292 15.03 -21.48 -47.76
C GLU A 292 14.21 -22.03 -46.58
N GLN A 293 14.86 -22.32 -45.44
CA GLN A 293 14.16 -22.78 -44.24
C GLN A 293 13.30 -21.67 -43.62
N LYS A 294 13.80 -20.43 -43.63
CA LYS A 294 13.03 -19.26 -43.16
C LYS A 294 11.79 -19.04 -44.02
N GLU A 295 11.92 -19.14 -45.35
CA GLU A 295 10.78 -19.00 -46.27
C GLU A 295 9.72 -20.09 -46.05
N TYR A 296 10.15 -21.33 -45.84
CA TYR A 296 9.25 -22.45 -45.57
C TYR A 296 8.46 -22.27 -44.26
N GLU A 297 9.14 -21.86 -43.18
CA GLU A 297 8.48 -21.59 -41.90
C GLU A 297 7.54 -20.38 -41.97
N ALA A 298 7.92 -19.33 -42.69
CA ALA A 298 7.06 -18.17 -42.94
C ALA A 298 5.77 -18.58 -43.67
N MET A 299 5.87 -19.44 -44.70
CA MET A 299 4.69 -19.99 -45.38
C MET A 299 3.83 -20.86 -44.47
N GLN A 300 4.41 -21.63 -43.55
CA GLN A 300 3.64 -22.37 -42.55
C GLN A 300 2.87 -21.42 -41.62
N LEU A 301 3.52 -20.35 -41.13
CA LEU A 301 2.90 -19.35 -40.26
C LEU A 301 1.71 -18.66 -40.93
N VAL A 302 1.85 -18.25 -42.19
CA VAL A 302 0.74 -17.66 -42.97
C VAL A 302 -0.43 -18.64 -43.10
N ASN A 303 -0.15 -19.91 -43.41
CA ASN A 303 -1.18 -20.94 -43.49
C ASN A 303 -1.88 -21.19 -42.14
N MET A 304 -1.16 -21.12 -41.02
CA MET A 304 -1.77 -21.23 -39.68
C MET A 304 -2.63 -20.02 -39.34
N MET A 305 -2.18 -18.80 -39.66
CA MET A 305 -2.98 -17.58 -39.47
C MET A 305 -4.25 -17.61 -40.32
N GLU A 306 -4.16 -18.04 -41.58
CA GLU A 306 -5.31 -18.18 -42.46
C GLU A 306 -6.32 -19.21 -41.94
N LYS A 307 -5.84 -20.35 -41.42
CA LYS A 307 -6.70 -21.36 -40.78
C LYS A 307 -7.40 -20.81 -39.54
N LEU A 308 -6.68 -20.10 -38.68
CA LEU A 308 -7.26 -19.47 -37.49
C LEU A 308 -8.29 -18.41 -37.87
N HIS A 309 -8.01 -17.57 -38.88
CA HIS A 309 -8.92 -16.53 -39.33
C HIS A 309 -10.19 -17.09 -40.01
N ARG A 310 -10.12 -18.29 -40.60
CA ARG A 310 -11.29 -18.98 -41.18
C ARG A 310 -12.09 -19.79 -40.15
N GLN A 311 -11.51 -20.12 -38.99
CA GLN A 311 -12.12 -20.99 -37.97
C GLN A 311 -12.56 -20.24 -36.70
N GLY A 312 -12.12 -18.98 -36.50
CA GLY A 312 -12.63 -18.08 -35.47
C GLY A 312 -13.75 -17.19 -35.98
#